data_AF-A0A963EJ95-F1
#
_entry.id   AF-A0A963EJ95-F1
#
_cell.length_a   1.000
_cell.length_b   1.000
_cell.length_c   1.000
_cell.angle_alpha   90.00
_cell.angle_beta   90.00
_cell.angle_gamma   90.00
#
_symmetry.space_group_name_H-M   'P 1'
#
loop_
_entity.id
_entity.type
_entity.pdbx_description
1 polymer ?
#
loop_
_entity_poly.entity_id
_entity_poly.type
_entity_poly.pdbx_seq_one_letter_code
_entity_poly.pdbx_strand_id
1 'polypeptide(L)'
;MAAGQELTPQSYIQHHLGNLTYGKLPAGYERDCHGHPETLQADTWTFACNGVEAKDMGFNAFHVDSLAWSGGLGILFCVLFWIVARRASAGVPTGLQNFIETIVDFVDTQVRDSFHGKSKLVAPLSLTIFCWVFLMNLMDLI
;
A
#
# COMPACT_ATOMS: atom_id res chain seq x y z
N MET A 1 25.94 -20.50 -28.11
CA MET A 1 26.73 -19.42 -27.48
C MET A 1 25.77 -18.58 -26.67
N ALA A 2 25.85 -18.67 -25.34
CA ALA A 2 24.97 -17.94 -24.44
C ALA A 2 25.35 -16.45 -24.47
N ALA A 3 24.55 -15.64 -25.16
CA ALA A 3 24.66 -14.19 -25.09
C ALA A 3 24.18 -13.76 -23.70
N GLY A 4 25.11 -13.34 -22.85
CA GLY A 4 24.76 -12.69 -21.59
C GLY A 4 23.96 -11.43 -21.90
N GLN A 5 22.74 -11.35 -21.38
CA GLN A 5 21.95 -10.13 -21.40
C GLN A 5 22.78 -9.03 -20.71
N GLU A 6 23.15 -7.97 -21.45
CA GLU A 6 23.75 -6.79 -20.86
C GLU A 6 22.75 -6.16 -19.90
N LEU A 7 23.06 -6.20 -18.59
CA LEU A 7 22.34 -5.48 -17.54
C LEU A 7 22.55 -3.97 -17.74
N THR A 8 21.85 -3.39 -18.70
CA THR A 8 21.83 -1.94 -18.86
C THR A 8 21.15 -1.32 -17.65
N PRO A 9 21.64 -0.18 -17.12
CA PRO A 9 20.99 0.51 -16.01
C PRO A 9 19.52 0.82 -16.30
N GLN A 10 19.15 1.08 -17.56
CA GLN A 10 17.75 1.27 -17.95
C GLN A 10 16.90 -0.01 -17.83
N SER A 11 17.42 -1.17 -18.24
CA SER A 11 16.71 -2.46 -18.07
C SER A 11 16.56 -2.83 -16.59
N TYR A 12 17.59 -2.58 -15.78
CA TYR A 12 17.53 -2.78 -14.33
C TYR A 12 16.49 -1.87 -13.68
N ILE A 13 16.48 -0.57 -14.02
CA ILE A 13 15.52 0.41 -13.50
C ILE A 13 14.08 0.03 -13.89
N GLN A 14 13.83 -0.39 -15.13
CA GLN A 14 12.49 -0.78 -15.57
C GLN A 14 12.02 -2.11 -14.96
N HIS A 15 12.93 -3.04 -14.69
CA HIS A 15 12.61 -4.32 -14.05
C HIS A 15 12.32 -4.16 -12.54
N HIS A 16 12.85 -3.12 -11.89
CA HIS A 16 12.68 -2.90 -10.44
C HIS A 16 11.69 -1.77 -10.07
N LEU A 17 11.27 -0.92 -11.01
CA LEU A 17 10.30 0.17 -10.75
C LEU A 17 8.84 -0.18 -11.10
N GLY A 18 8.53 -1.45 -11.34
CA GLY A 18 7.17 -1.91 -11.63
C GLY A 18 6.49 -2.51 -10.39
N ASN A 19 5.25 -2.09 -10.09
CA ASN A 19 4.40 -2.77 -9.12
C ASN A 19 4.13 -4.22 -9.60
N LEU A 20 4.21 -5.19 -8.70
CA LEU A 20 3.71 -6.54 -8.92
C LEU A 20 2.21 -6.46 -9.21
N THR A 21 1.86 -6.73 -10.46
CA THR A 21 0.49 -6.57 -10.95
C THR A 21 -0.09 -7.94 -11.28
N TYR A 22 -1.23 -8.25 -10.68
CA TYR A 22 -2.00 -9.45 -10.95
C TYR A 22 -3.26 -9.04 -11.72
N GLY A 23 -3.51 -9.64 -12.88
CA GLY A 23 -4.67 -9.28 -13.67
C GLY A 23 -5.03 -10.27 -14.75
N LYS A 24 -6.06 -9.92 -15.52
CA LYS A 24 -6.63 -10.78 -16.54
C LYS A 24 -6.13 -10.38 -17.92
N LEU A 25 -5.53 -11.33 -18.64
CA LEU A 25 -5.18 -11.20 -20.05
C LEU A 25 -6.18 -11.97 -20.92
N PRO A 26 -6.55 -11.44 -22.10
CA PRO A 26 -7.52 -12.08 -22.99
C PRO A 26 -6.92 -13.28 -23.75
N ALA A 27 -7.79 -14.18 -24.20
CA ALA A 27 -7.41 -15.22 -25.15
C ALA A 27 -6.81 -14.62 -26.44
N GLY A 28 -5.75 -15.25 -26.97
CA GLY A 28 -4.99 -14.79 -28.12
C GLY A 28 -3.88 -13.79 -27.80
N TYR A 29 -3.68 -13.42 -26.53
CA TYR A 29 -2.59 -12.54 -26.13
C TYR A 29 -1.25 -13.28 -26.17
N GLU A 30 -0.28 -12.71 -26.89
CA GLU A 30 1.11 -13.17 -26.94
C GLU A 30 1.88 -12.50 -25.82
N ARG A 31 2.42 -13.30 -24.91
CA ARG A 31 3.23 -12.82 -23.79
C ARG A 31 4.62 -13.42 -23.84
N ASP A 32 5.61 -12.64 -23.45
CA ASP A 32 7.00 -13.08 -23.32
C ASP A 32 7.47 -12.83 -21.89
N CYS A 33 7.48 -13.89 -21.11
CA CYS A 33 7.99 -13.91 -19.76
C CYS A 33 9.41 -14.46 -19.76
N HIS A 34 10.40 -13.57 -19.67
CA HIS A 34 11.82 -13.93 -19.54
C HIS A 34 12.34 -14.87 -20.65
N GLY A 35 11.92 -14.66 -21.90
CA GLY A 35 12.37 -15.44 -23.06
C GLY A 35 11.54 -16.69 -23.33
N HIS A 36 10.38 -16.82 -22.68
CA HIS A 36 9.40 -17.88 -22.91
C HIS A 36 8.15 -17.27 -23.55
N PRO A 37 8.11 -17.17 -24.89
CA PRO A 37 6.92 -16.71 -25.59
C PRO A 37 5.81 -17.76 -25.47
N GLU A 38 4.65 -17.35 -24.99
CA GLU A 38 3.44 -18.16 -24.93
C GLU A 38 2.23 -17.38 -25.45
N THR A 39 1.36 -18.06 -26.18
CA THR A 39 0.07 -17.51 -26.62
C THR A 39 -1.03 -18.08 -25.73
N LEU A 40 -1.76 -17.20 -25.06
CA LEU A 40 -2.85 -17.62 -24.17
C LEU A 40 -4.02 -18.17 -25.00
N GLN A 41 -4.39 -19.43 -24.80
CA GLN A 41 -5.51 -20.05 -25.51
C GLN A 41 -6.87 -19.65 -24.94
N ALA A 42 -6.88 -19.15 -23.71
CA ALA A 42 -8.06 -18.71 -23.00
C ALA A 42 -7.74 -17.49 -22.14
N ASP A 43 -8.78 -16.77 -21.76
CA ASP A 43 -8.74 -15.71 -20.76
C ASP A 43 -8.06 -16.21 -19.46
N THR A 44 -6.88 -15.66 -19.15
CA THR A 44 -6.03 -16.17 -18.07
C THR A 44 -5.74 -15.07 -17.05
N TRP A 45 -5.88 -15.41 -15.77
CA TRP A 45 -5.41 -14.57 -14.67
C TRP A 45 -3.96 -14.90 -14.35
N THR A 46 -3.08 -13.92 -14.45
CA THR A 46 -1.64 -14.11 -14.27
C THR A 46 -0.99 -12.86 -13.67
N PHE A 47 0.21 -13.03 -13.13
CA PHE A 47 1.10 -11.91 -12.84
C PHE A 47 1.69 -11.38 -14.14
N ALA A 48 1.77 -10.05 -14.26
CA ALA A 48 2.40 -9.37 -15.37
C ALA A 48 3.92 -9.56 -15.30
N CYS A 49 4.53 -9.96 -16.42
CA CYS A 49 5.98 -10.15 -16.52
C CYS A 49 6.71 -8.85 -16.89
N ASN A 50 6.00 -7.85 -17.40
CA ASN A 50 6.55 -6.57 -17.81
C ASN A 50 5.49 -5.46 -17.70
N GLY A 51 5.92 -4.20 -17.82
CA GLY A 51 5.02 -3.05 -17.71
C GLY A 51 3.98 -2.93 -18.83
N VAL A 52 4.19 -3.60 -19.98
CA VAL A 52 3.23 -3.61 -21.10
C VAL A 52 2.08 -4.55 -20.76
N GLU A 53 2.36 -5.77 -20.31
CA GLU A 53 1.35 -6.72 -19.81
C GLU A 53 0.51 -6.10 -18.68
N ALA A 54 1.16 -5.46 -17.71
CA ALA A 54 0.47 -4.81 -16.60
C ALA A 54 -0.49 -3.71 -17.07
N LYS A 55 -0.14 -2.98 -18.13
CA LYS A 55 -0.99 -1.96 -18.73
C LYS A 55 -2.14 -2.57 -19.54
N ASP A 56 -1.88 -3.64 -20.27
CA ASP A 56 -2.85 -4.31 -21.14
C ASP A 56 -3.93 -5.06 -20.35
N MET A 57 -3.65 -5.46 -19.11
CA MET A 57 -4.65 -5.97 -18.17
C MET A 57 -5.78 -4.96 -17.86
N GLY A 58 -5.52 -3.66 -18.07
CA GLY A 58 -6.51 -2.59 -17.98
C GLY A 58 -7.20 -2.51 -16.62
N PHE A 59 -8.54 -2.45 -16.61
CA PHE A 59 -9.32 -2.36 -15.37
C PHE A 59 -9.12 -3.54 -14.42
N ASN A 60 -8.74 -4.72 -14.93
CA ASN A 60 -8.54 -5.92 -14.13
C ASN A 60 -7.11 -6.04 -13.58
N ALA A 61 -6.30 -4.98 -13.65
CA ALA A 61 -4.95 -4.93 -13.11
C ALA A 61 -4.98 -4.58 -11.62
N PHE A 62 -4.60 -5.53 -10.77
CA PHE A 62 -4.47 -5.35 -9.32
C PHE A 62 -3.00 -5.19 -8.95
N HIS A 63 -2.62 -4.04 -8.39
CA HIS A 63 -1.28 -3.82 -7.85
C HIS A 63 -1.14 -4.48 -6.48
N VAL A 64 -0.68 -5.72 -6.48
CA VAL A 64 -0.66 -6.59 -5.30
C VAL A 64 0.25 -6.01 -4.22
N ASP A 65 1.41 -5.48 -4.58
CA ASP A 65 2.34 -4.89 -3.60
C ASP A 65 1.69 -3.70 -2.88
N SER A 66 1.14 -2.75 -3.64
CA SER A 66 0.51 -1.56 -3.07
C SER A 66 -0.70 -1.92 -2.19
N LEU A 67 -1.50 -2.89 -2.61
CA LEU A 67 -2.63 -3.41 -1.83
C LEU A 67 -2.16 -4.09 -0.54
N ALA A 68 -1.11 -4.92 -0.62
CA ALA A 68 -0.56 -5.63 0.52
C ALA A 68 0.04 -4.67 1.56
N TRP A 69 0.82 -3.68 1.12
CA TRP A 69 1.39 -2.67 2.01
C TRP A 69 0.33 -1.75 2.60
N SER A 70 -0.61 -1.27 1.80
CA SER A 70 -1.71 -0.43 2.29
C SER A 70 -2.55 -1.17 3.33
N GLY A 71 -2.95 -2.40 3.04
CA GLY A 71 -3.73 -3.24 3.95
C GLY A 71 -2.94 -3.64 5.20
N GLY A 72 -1.68 -4.04 5.04
CA GLY A 72 -0.79 -4.42 6.13
C GLY A 72 -0.55 -3.28 7.12
N LEU A 73 -0.28 -2.07 6.61
CA LEU A 73 -0.14 -0.87 7.44
C LEU A 73 -1.45 -0.48 8.12
N GLY A 74 -2.59 -0.63 7.44
CA GLY A 74 -3.91 -0.41 8.04
C GLY A 74 -4.19 -1.37 9.20
N ILE A 75 -3.88 -2.66 9.03
CA ILE A 75 -3.99 -3.66 10.11
C ILE A 75 -3.04 -3.32 11.26
N LEU A 76 -1.79 -2.98 10.95
CA LEU A 76 -0.79 -2.60 11.96
C LEU A 76 -1.26 -1.40 12.79
N PHE A 77 -1.81 -0.37 12.14
CA PHE A 77 -2.42 0.79 12.80
C PHE A 77 -3.56 0.37 13.73
N CYS A 78 -4.52 -0.42 13.24
CA CYS A 78 -5.65 -0.90 14.03
C CYS A 78 -5.19 -1.70 15.26
N VAL A 79 -4.20 -2.58 15.10
CA VAL A 79 -3.63 -3.38 16.19
C VAL A 79 -2.91 -2.49 17.20
N LEU A 80 -2.11 -1.52 16.75
CA LEU A 80 -1.40 -0.59 17.62
C LEU A 80 -2.38 0.23 18.47
N PHE A 81 -3.41 0.83 17.84
CA PHE A 81 -4.44 1.58 18.55
C PHE A 81 -5.25 0.70 19.50
N TRP A 82 -5.54 -0.54 19.11
CA TRP A 82 -6.21 -1.49 19.99
C TRP A 82 -5.38 -1.84 21.23
N ILE A 83 -4.08 -2.09 21.07
CA ILE A 83 -3.18 -2.35 22.20
C ILE A 83 -3.13 -1.14 23.14
N VAL A 84 -3.02 0.07 22.59
CA VAL A 84 -2.90 1.29 23.37
C VAL A 84 -4.20 1.60 24.11
N ALA A 85 -5.34 1.52 23.42
CA ALA A 85 -6.65 1.71 24.04
C ALA A 85 -6.91 0.73 25.21
N ARG A 86 -6.40 -0.50 25.11
CA ARG A 86 -6.51 -1.50 26.20
C ARG A 86 -5.53 -1.27 27.36
N ARG A 87 -4.41 -0.58 27.11
CA ARG A 87 -3.38 -0.29 28.12
C ARG A 87 -3.48 1.13 28.69
N ALA A 88 -4.32 1.97 28.09
CA ALA A 88 -4.61 3.31 28.57
C ALA A 88 -5.13 3.23 30.01
N SER A 89 -4.46 3.93 30.91
CA SER A 89 -4.78 3.97 32.33
C SER A 89 -4.94 5.42 32.76
N ALA A 90 -5.96 5.71 33.56
CA ALA A 90 -6.27 7.07 34.04
C ALA A 90 -5.30 7.57 35.14
N GLY A 91 -4.28 6.78 35.48
CA GLY A 91 -3.25 7.13 36.46
C GLY A 91 -2.09 7.90 35.82
N VAL A 92 -0.87 7.73 36.36
CA VAL A 92 0.33 8.36 35.78
C VAL A 92 0.66 7.67 34.45
N PRO A 93 0.61 8.39 33.31
CA PRO A 93 0.85 7.79 32.01
C PRO A 93 2.30 7.32 31.88
N THR A 94 2.48 6.13 31.31
CA THR A 94 3.81 5.63 30.93
C THR A 94 4.33 6.38 29.70
N GLY A 95 5.64 6.38 29.44
CA GLY A 95 6.24 7.20 28.36
C GLY A 95 5.60 7.00 26.98
N LEU A 96 5.25 5.76 26.62
CA LEU A 96 4.57 5.45 25.35
C LEU A 96 3.12 5.93 25.31
N GLN A 97 2.41 5.88 26.44
CA GLN A 97 1.03 6.39 26.55
C GLN A 97 1.00 7.90 26.33
N ASN A 98 1.88 8.65 27.00
CA ASN A 98 1.96 10.11 26.85
C ASN A 98 2.26 10.55 25.41
N PHE A 99 3.16 9.85 24.72
CA PHE A 99 3.46 10.13 23.31
C PHE A 99 2.22 9.99 22.41
N ILE A 100 1.43 8.92 22.62
CA ILE A 100 0.25 8.67 21.80
C ILE A 100 -0.89 9.62 22.17
N GLU A 101 -1.08 9.94 23.45
CA GLU A 101 -2.03 10.98 23.89
C GLU A 101 -1.71 12.33 23.23
N THR A 102 -0.43 12.71 23.17
CA THR A 102 -0.01 13.96 22.50
C THR A 102 -0.37 13.96 21.01
N ILE A 103 -0.21 12.83 20.30
CA ILE A 103 -0.60 12.71 18.89
C ILE A 103 -2.12 12.80 18.74
N VAL A 104 -2.87 12.12 19.61
CA VAL A 104 -4.35 12.11 19.56
C VAL A 104 -4.90 13.51 19.81
N ASP A 105 -4.39 14.21 20.82
CA ASP A 105 -4.80 15.59 21.14
C ASP A 105 -4.43 16.58 20.03
N PHE A 106 -3.27 16.40 19.39
CA PHE A 106 -2.88 17.18 18.21
C PHE A 106 -3.89 16.99 17.08
N VAL A 107 -4.25 15.75 16.76
CA VAL A 107 -5.22 15.49 15.68
C VAL A 107 -6.63 15.98 16.05
N ASP A 108 -7.08 15.78 17.29
CA ASP A 108 -8.39 16.29 17.74
C ASP A 108 -8.48 17.82 17.62
N THR A 109 -7.44 18.53 18.03
CA THR A 109 -7.37 19.99 17.91
C THR A 109 -7.46 20.43 16.44
N GLN A 110 -6.66 19.82 15.56
CA GLN A 110 -6.69 20.13 14.12
C GLN A 110 -8.07 19.88 13.49
N VAL A 111 -8.76 18.83 13.92
CA VAL A 111 -10.11 18.50 13.43
C VAL A 111 -11.14 19.50 13.93
N ARG A 112 -11.07 19.91 15.20
CA ARG A 112 -12.00 20.87 15.80
C ARG A 112 -11.85 22.27 15.22
N ASP A 113 -10.63 22.66 14.87
CA ASP A 113 -10.37 23.92 14.18
C ASP A 113 -10.93 23.92 12.75
N SER A 114 -10.88 22.76 12.08
CA SER A 114 -11.35 22.60 10.71
C SER A 114 -12.87 22.37 10.60
N PHE A 115 -13.49 21.71 11.59
CA PHE A 115 -14.89 21.30 11.55
C PHE A 115 -15.63 21.67 12.84
N HIS A 116 -16.64 22.54 12.72
CA HIS A 116 -17.39 23.11 13.84
C HIS A 116 -18.71 22.38 14.15
N GLY A 117 -19.00 21.26 13.47
CA GLY A 117 -20.22 20.47 13.66
C GLY A 117 -20.09 19.40 14.75
N LYS A 118 -21.21 18.96 15.34
CA LYS A 118 -21.22 17.83 16.28
C LYS A 118 -21.39 16.52 15.51
N SER A 119 -20.28 15.87 15.14
CA SER A 119 -20.30 14.51 14.59
C SER A 119 -19.39 13.59 15.37
N LYS A 120 -19.95 12.48 15.87
CA LYS A 120 -19.19 11.44 16.59
C LYS A 120 -18.26 10.62 15.67
N LEU A 121 -18.39 10.77 14.35
CA LEU A 121 -17.62 10.01 13.36
C LEU A 121 -16.42 10.80 12.82
N VAL A 122 -16.48 12.13 12.82
CA VAL A 122 -15.45 12.97 12.19
C VAL A 122 -14.12 12.83 12.91
N ALA A 123 -14.10 12.99 14.24
CA ALA A 123 -12.87 12.86 15.04
C ALA A 123 -12.15 11.50 14.87
N PRO A 124 -12.82 10.33 15.04
CA PRO A 124 -12.14 9.04 14.90
C PRO A 124 -11.73 8.73 13.44
N LEU A 125 -12.48 9.21 12.45
CA LEU A 125 -12.14 9.02 11.05
C LEU A 125 -10.90 9.85 10.67
N SER A 126 -10.85 11.11 11.10
CA SER A 126 -9.70 11.98 10.86
C SER A 126 -8.41 11.47 11.51
N LEU A 127 -8.51 10.95 12.73
CA LEU A 127 -7.39 10.28 13.40
C LEU A 127 -6.87 9.08 12.59
N THR A 128 -7.79 8.25 12.08
CA THR A 128 -7.46 7.10 11.24
C THR A 128 -6.77 7.53 9.95
N ILE A 129 -7.31 8.51 9.23
CA ILE A 129 -6.74 9.00 7.97
C ILE A 129 -5.35 9.60 8.21
N PHE A 130 -5.20 10.44 9.23
CA PHE A 130 -3.93 11.08 9.56
C PHE A 130 -2.83 10.04 9.83
N CYS A 131 -3.07 9.13 10.77
CA CYS A 131 -2.10 8.11 11.13
C CYS A 131 -1.80 7.15 9.97
N TRP A 132 -2.81 6.75 9.21
CA TRP A 132 -2.63 5.81 8.11
C TRP A 132 -1.83 6.43 6.95
N VAL A 133 -2.14 7.68 6.56
CA VAL A 133 -1.36 8.40 5.55
C VAL A 133 0.07 8.67 6.02
N PHE A 134 0.24 9.05 7.28
CA PHE A 134 1.57 9.20 7.87
C PHE A 134 2.39 7.91 7.76
N LEU A 135 1.81 6.75 8.08
CA LEU A 135 2.50 5.46 7.97
C LEU A 135 2.84 5.08 6.52
N MET A 136 1.97 5.36 5.56
CA MET A 136 2.27 5.14 4.14
C MET A 136 3.43 6.01 3.67
N ASN A 137 3.47 7.28 4.08
CA ASN A 137 4.58 8.19 3.75
C ASN A 137 5.87 7.81 4.49
N LEU A 138 5.77 7.27 5.71
CA LEU A 138 6.94 6.80 6.46
C LEU A 138 7.64 5.63 5.77
N MET A 139 6.90 4.74 5.12
CA MET A 139 7.48 3.64 4.33
C MET A 139 8.29 4.13 3.12
N ASP A 140 7.91 5.26 2.50
CA ASP A 140 8.64 5.86 1.38
C ASP A 140 9.99 6.45 1.79
N LEU A 141 10.19 6.71 3.09
CA LEU A 141 11.45 7.22 3.63
C LEU A 141 12.50 6.11 3.88
N ILE A 142 12.05 4.86 4.02
CA ILE A 142 12.89 3.70 4.38
C ILE A 142 13.48 3.08 3.11
#